data_AF-A0A3P3TVM0-F1
#
_entry.id   AF-A0A3P3TVM0-F1
#
_cell.length_a   1.000
_cell.length_b   1.000
_cell.length_c   1.000
_cell.angle_alpha   90.00
_cell.angle_beta   90.00
_cell.angle_gamma   90.00
#
_symmetry.space_group_name_H-M   'P 1'
#
loop_
_entity.id
_entity.type
_entity.pdbx_description
1 polymer ?
#
loop_
_entity_poly.entity_id
_entity_poly.type
_entity_poly.pdbx_seq_one_letter_code
_entity_poly.pdbx_strand_id
1 'polypeptide(L)'
;MRDHLCIEEKCRKGIEYNKEFIEENREDIKNLEEDNKNGIQRYPNDNKSIIEETYQTNFLYEMKNIRAKYSIGENISTIEEDFHNAITDLENIGNKEVGYLNLLWMISLGILLETDKENIVRLSKLVEKENVKDFVIDYLLYACDIGWPQITDVYFKENPYSATREIIELTQKDKREASRRMQSYMEKEWFKGHYDYEWKNAHKEHGYVGFWSFETAALAKILELDDNSLSEDNHYPYELAHYKNSVKFNQISRSKYNYDNDVEEIDNGKEGIENNPLLEKIIPIKWHLFVNKLINDYDVLDDSDFYEKYKKIIGLDRVWFLLQDYMKENEQKNLLGSLIVFALTEKGYILQLDYKEDVEEYYSNMKNYWNHLKTKLVQFILNSDQNYYAIVPVDTKIEKMYEVTIKEV
;
A
#
# COMPACT_ATOMS: atom_id res chain seq x y z
N MET A 1 6.29 9.86 26.66
CA MET A 1 6.40 9.12 25.38
C MET A 1 5.02 9.04 24.75
N ARG A 2 4.95 9.14 23.43
CA ARG A 2 3.71 9.07 22.64
C ARG A 2 3.37 7.64 22.23
N ASP A 3 4.38 6.80 21.99
CA ASP A 3 4.19 5.36 21.79
C ASP A 3 4.71 4.59 23.01
N HIS A 4 3.80 3.90 23.71
CA HIS A 4 4.12 3.10 24.90
C HIS A 4 4.70 1.71 24.59
N LEU A 5 4.64 1.25 23.33
CA LEU A 5 5.27 0.03 22.86
C LEU A 5 6.77 0.25 22.55
N CYS A 6 7.19 1.50 22.37
CA CYS A 6 8.59 1.86 22.19
C CYS A 6 9.38 1.74 23.50
N ILE A 7 10.65 1.33 23.39
CA ILE A 7 11.61 1.37 24.50
C ILE A 7 12.45 2.64 24.36
N GLU A 8 12.26 3.61 25.27
CA GLU A 8 12.89 4.94 25.19
C GLU A 8 14.41 4.86 24.97
N GLU A 9 15.11 4.07 25.80
CA GLU A 9 16.56 3.91 25.74
C GLU A 9 17.02 3.42 24.35
N LYS A 10 16.28 2.47 23.76
CA LYS A 10 16.61 1.94 22.43
C LYS A 10 16.37 2.98 21.33
N CYS A 11 15.30 3.76 21.45
CA CYS A 11 15.01 4.85 20.50
C CYS A 11 16.10 5.92 20.56
N ARG A 12 16.51 6.35 21.77
CA ARG A 12 17.58 7.36 21.95
C ARG A 12 18.91 6.88 21.39
N LYS A 13 19.33 5.66 21.73
CA LYS A 13 20.54 5.05 21.14
C LYS A 13 20.47 4.91 19.63
N GLY A 14 19.29 4.56 19.11
CA GLY A 14 19.04 4.48 17.68
C GLY A 14 19.20 5.83 16.99
N ILE A 15 18.66 6.91 17.57
CA ILE A 15 18.79 8.27 17.04
C ILE A 15 20.26 8.70 17.01
N GLU A 16 21.01 8.46 18.09
CA GLU A 16 22.45 8.78 18.16
C GLU A 16 23.25 8.01 17.10
N TYR A 17 23.08 6.69 17.06
CA TYR A 17 23.73 5.81 16.09
C TYR A 17 23.44 6.22 14.64
N ASN A 18 22.17 6.46 14.33
CA ASN A 18 21.75 6.87 12.99
C ASN A 18 22.39 8.21 12.58
N LYS A 19 22.47 9.18 13.50
CA LYS A 19 23.09 10.48 13.21
C LYS A 19 24.58 10.35 12.90
N GLU A 20 25.32 9.60 13.71
CA GLU A 20 26.75 9.33 13.46
C GLU A 20 26.95 8.67 12.09
N PHE A 21 26.12 7.67 11.75
CA PHE A 21 26.22 6.96 10.49
C PHE A 21 25.85 7.83 9.28
N ILE A 22 24.82 8.70 9.40
CA ILE A 22 24.46 9.67 8.36
C ILE A 22 25.63 10.64 8.12
N GLU A 23 26.30 11.12 9.17
CA GLU A 23 27.45 12.01 9.04
C GLU A 23 28.64 11.33 8.35
N GLU A 24 28.95 10.08 8.74
CA GLU A 24 29.98 9.25 8.08
C GLU A 24 29.65 9.05 6.59
N ASN A 25 28.43 8.62 6.29
CA ASN A 25 27.93 8.43 4.94
C ASN A 25 28.02 9.69 4.08
N ARG A 26 27.71 10.86 4.65
CA ARG A 26 27.84 12.15 3.95
C ARG A 26 29.29 12.49 3.61
N GLU A 27 30.24 12.11 4.46
CA GLU A 27 31.66 12.29 4.16
C GLU A 27 32.14 11.30 3.10
N ASP A 28 31.71 10.05 3.16
CA ASP A 28 32.00 9.03 2.14
C ASP A 28 31.45 9.41 0.77
N ILE A 29 30.24 9.96 0.71
CA ILE A 29 29.66 10.49 -0.53
C ILE A 29 30.56 11.58 -1.12
N LYS A 30 30.98 12.58 -0.33
CA LYS A 30 31.88 13.64 -0.83
C LYS A 30 33.19 13.08 -1.37
N ASN A 31 33.76 12.08 -0.70
CA ASN A 31 34.99 11.43 -1.12
C ASN A 31 34.80 10.70 -2.47
N LEU A 32 33.69 9.97 -2.62
CA LEU A 32 33.35 9.28 -3.87
C LEU A 32 33.01 10.25 -5.02
N GLU A 33 32.38 11.39 -4.73
CA GLU A 33 32.14 12.45 -5.70
C GLU A 33 33.46 13.06 -6.21
N GLU A 34 34.45 13.23 -5.33
CA GLU A 34 35.77 13.70 -5.71
C GLU A 34 36.55 12.65 -6.49
N ASP A 35 36.45 11.37 -6.11
CA ASP A 35 37.00 10.27 -6.90
C ASP A 35 36.42 10.24 -8.32
N ASN A 36 35.12 10.47 -8.48
CA ASN A 36 34.46 10.57 -9.78
C ASN A 36 35.06 11.69 -10.65
N LYS A 37 35.32 12.88 -10.08
CA LYS A 37 35.95 13.98 -10.81
C LYS A 37 37.37 13.64 -11.27
N ASN A 38 38.07 12.81 -10.49
CA ASN A 38 39.44 12.39 -10.77
C ASN A 38 39.53 11.06 -11.57
N GLY A 39 38.40 10.45 -11.93
CA GLY A 39 38.35 9.17 -12.64
C GLY A 39 38.84 7.98 -11.81
N ILE A 40 38.73 8.05 -10.48
CA ILE A 40 39.17 7.03 -9.54
C ILE A 40 38.01 6.11 -9.18
N GLN A 41 38.24 4.80 -9.20
CA GLN A 41 37.27 3.77 -8.82
C GLN A 41 37.87 2.91 -7.71
N ARG A 42 37.35 3.04 -6.48
CA ARG A 42 37.90 2.34 -5.30
C ARG A 42 37.30 0.97 -5.06
N TYR A 43 36.05 0.78 -5.48
CA TYR A 43 35.26 -0.41 -5.16
C TYR A 43 34.90 -1.21 -6.43
N PRO A 44 34.44 -2.46 -6.32
CA PRO A 44 33.93 -3.22 -7.46
C PRO A 44 32.68 -2.59 -8.11
N ASN A 45 31.77 -2.07 -7.28
CA ASN A 45 30.57 -1.36 -7.74
C ASN A 45 30.94 0.08 -8.12
N ASP A 46 30.35 0.61 -9.19
CA ASP A 46 30.63 1.98 -9.62
C ASP A 46 30.27 3.01 -8.53
N ASN A 47 31.08 4.06 -8.42
CA ASN A 47 30.91 5.07 -7.37
C ASN A 47 29.51 5.70 -7.38
N LYS A 48 28.88 5.86 -8.57
CA LYS A 48 27.54 6.45 -8.67
C LYS A 48 26.51 5.54 -8.00
N SER A 49 26.51 4.24 -8.30
CA SER A 49 25.62 3.27 -7.65
C SER A 49 25.81 3.23 -6.12
N ILE A 50 27.05 3.34 -5.64
CA ILE A 50 27.36 3.39 -4.20
C ILE A 50 26.77 4.67 -3.59
N ILE A 51 27.02 5.84 -4.20
CA ILE A 51 26.47 7.12 -3.72
C ILE A 51 24.94 7.06 -3.62
N GLU A 52 24.27 6.58 -4.67
CA GLU A 52 22.81 6.46 -4.72
C GLU A 52 22.26 5.54 -3.61
N GLU A 53 22.93 4.41 -3.34
CA GLU A 53 22.59 3.48 -2.24
C GLU A 53 22.83 4.08 -0.85
N THR A 54 23.92 4.84 -0.70
CA THR A 54 24.23 5.55 0.55
C THR A 54 23.19 6.63 0.86
N TYR A 55 22.73 7.38 -0.15
CA TYR A 55 21.62 8.32 0.02
C TYR A 55 20.32 7.62 0.41
N GLN A 56 19.99 6.48 -0.21
CA GLN A 56 18.82 5.68 0.18
C GLN A 56 18.91 5.23 1.64
N THR A 57 20.09 4.81 2.08
CA THR A 57 20.36 4.42 3.46
C THR A 57 20.18 5.59 4.43
N ASN A 58 20.71 6.77 4.11
CA ASN A 58 20.53 7.99 4.91
C ASN A 58 19.05 8.34 5.06
N PHE A 59 18.29 8.30 3.96
CA PHE A 59 16.84 8.55 3.99
C PHE A 59 16.12 7.62 4.99
N LEU A 60 16.44 6.32 4.97
CA LEU A 60 15.82 5.35 5.90
C LEU A 60 16.17 5.65 7.37
N TYR A 61 17.39 6.11 7.64
CA TYR A 61 17.80 6.55 8.97
C TYR A 61 17.11 7.84 9.40
N GLU A 62 16.99 8.83 8.52
CA GLU A 62 16.23 10.06 8.81
C GLU A 62 14.77 9.73 9.12
N MET A 63 14.11 8.91 8.31
CA MET A 63 12.73 8.45 8.59
C MET A 63 12.60 7.66 9.89
N LYS A 64 13.63 6.89 10.27
CA LYS A 64 13.67 6.20 11.57
C LYS A 64 13.83 7.19 12.72
N ASN A 65 14.65 8.23 12.55
CA ASN A 65 14.84 9.30 13.54
C ASN A 65 13.55 10.09 13.75
N ILE A 66 12.87 10.51 12.67
CA ILE A 66 11.58 11.22 12.72
C ILE A 66 10.57 10.45 13.57
N ARG A 67 10.37 9.16 13.28
CA ARG A 67 9.43 8.31 14.03
C ARG A 67 9.89 8.11 15.47
N ALA A 68 11.17 7.83 15.71
CA ALA A 68 11.71 7.63 17.05
C ALA A 68 11.55 8.88 17.94
N LYS A 69 11.92 10.06 17.41
CA LYS A 69 11.78 11.36 18.09
C LYS A 69 10.33 11.63 18.45
N TYR A 70 9.40 11.39 17.51
CA TYR A 70 7.98 11.54 17.77
C TYR A 70 7.52 10.55 18.86
N SER A 71 7.84 9.27 18.72
CA SER A 71 7.46 8.19 19.65
C SER A 71 7.92 8.43 21.10
N ILE A 72 9.15 8.90 21.31
CA ILE A 72 9.65 9.15 22.67
C ILE A 72 9.15 10.47 23.29
N GLY A 73 8.44 11.30 22.52
CA GLY A 73 7.91 12.56 23.04
C GLY A 73 8.84 13.76 22.88
N GLU A 74 9.79 13.74 21.93
CA GLU A 74 10.60 14.93 21.65
C GLU A 74 9.75 16.08 21.09
N ASN A 75 10.27 17.30 21.20
CA ASN A 75 9.64 18.46 20.60
C ASN A 75 9.57 18.27 19.07
N ILE A 76 8.39 18.50 18.48
CA ILE A 76 8.17 18.31 17.05
C ILE A 76 9.12 19.14 16.18
N SER A 77 9.60 20.30 16.66
CA SER A 77 10.57 21.09 15.92
C SER A 77 11.89 20.34 15.67
N THR A 78 12.24 19.32 16.46
CA THR A 78 13.46 18.52 16.23
C THR A 78 13.34 17.58 15.04
N ILE A 79 12.14 17.37 14.51
CA ILE A 79 11.85 16.53 13.33
C ILE A 79 12.10 17.30 12.02
N GLU A 80 12.02 18.64 12.03
CA GLU A 80 12.10 19.46 10.81
C GLU A 80 13.44 19.29 10.07
N GLU A 81 14.55 19.23 10.80
CA GLU A 81 15.88 19.02 10.21
C GLU A 81 15.98 17.65 9.52
N ASP A 82 15.59 16.58 10.22
CA ASP A 82 15.58 15.22 9.65
C ASP A 82 14.68 15.16 8.41
N PHE A 83 13.53 15.85 8.43
CA PHE A 83 12.61 15.92 7.29
C PHE A 83 13.24 16.60 6.08
N HIS A 84 13.92 17.74 6.26
CA HIS A 84 14.60 18.43 5.16
C HIS A 84 15.78 17.63 4.60
N ASN A 85 16.52 16.96 5.48
CA ASN A 85 17.58 16.04 5.08
C ASN A 85 17.01 14.86 4.28
N ALA A 86 15.93 14.24 4.76
CA ALA A 86 15.26 13.13 4.08
C ALA A 86 14.81 13.49 2.66
N ILE A 87 14.28 14.70 2.41
CA ILE A 87 13.97 15.16 1.04
C ILE A 87 15.23 15.19 0.18
N THR A 88 16.31 15.74 0.73
CA THR A 88 17.60 15.86 0.02
C THR A 88 18.16 14.49 -0.31
N ASP A 89 18.11 13.54 0.62
CA ASP A 89 18.54 12.17 0.39
C ASP A 89 17.71 11.50 -0.71
N LEU A 90 16.37 11.64 -0.67
CA LEU A 90 15.47 11.08 -1.68
C LEU A 90 15.73 11.59 -3.10
N GLU A 91 16.09 12.86 -3.26
CA GLU A 91 16.40 13.42 -4.58
C GLU A 91 17.67 12.82 -5.20
N ASN A 92 18.54 12.23 -4.38
CA ASN A 92 19.85 11.74 -4.80
C ASN A 92 19.96 10.20 -4.86
N ILE A 93 18.86 9.46 -4.69
CA ILE A 93 18.87 7.98 -4.78
C ILE A 93 18.90 7.42 -6.22
N GLY A 94 19.02 8.29 -7.24
CA GLY A 94 19.11 7.85 -8.64
C GLY A 94 17.88 7.11 -9.14
N ASN A 95 18.02 5.85 -9.57
CA ASN A 95 16.88 5.02 -10.04
C ASN A 95 16.37 4.03 -8.99
N LYS A 96 16.84 4.13 -7.74
CA LYS A 96 16.36 3.29 -6.64
C LYS A 96 14.91 3.65 -6.30
N GLU A 97 14.15 2.65 -5.86
CA GLU A 97 12.76 2.82 -5.44
C GLU A 97 12.69 3.47 -4.05
N VAL A 98 11.84 4.49 -3.90
CA VAL A 98 11.54 5.13 -2.61
C VAL A 98 10.66 4.24 -1.75
N GLY A 99 9.73 3.53 -2.39
CA GLY A 99 8.66 2.77 -1.74
C GLY A 99 7.43 3.62 -1.41
N TYR A 100 6.25 3.04 -1.66
CA TYR A 100 4.97 3.74 -1.54
C TYR A 100 4.72 4.37 -0.17
N LEU A 101 4.89 3.61 0.93
CA LEU A 101 4.66 4.13 2.29
C LEU A 101 5.57 5.31 2.63
N ASN A 102 6.82 5.28 2.16
CA ASN A 102 7.79 6.34 2.40
C ASN A 102 7.38 7.64 1.68
N LEU A 103 6.92 7.55 0.44
CA LEU A 103 6.38 8.72 -0.29
C LEU A 103 5.14 9.29 0.41
N LEU A 104 4.19 8.41 0.77
CA LEU A 104 2.97 8.81 1.46
C LEU A 104 3.28 9.51 2.79
N TRP A 105 4.19 8.95 3.59
CA TRP A 105 4.63 9.55 4.84
C TRP A 105 5.35 10.87 4.66
N MET A 106 6.26 11.00 3.69
CA MET A 106 6.97 12.26 3.45
C MET A 106 6.05 13.39 3.02
N ILE A 107 5.07 13.12 2.15
CA ILE A 107 4.08 14.12 1.75
C ILE A 107 3.23 14.54 2.95
N SER A 108 2.78 13.55 3.72
CA SER A 108 1.98 13.79 4.92
C SER A 108 2.74 14.59 5.99
N LEU A 109 4.01 14.28 6.21
CA LEU A 109 4.89 15.03 7.12
C LEU A 109 5.09 16.47 6.63
N GLY A 110 5.25 16.70 5.32
CA GLY A 110 5.33 18.05 4.76
C GLY A 110 4.10 18.90 5.08
N ILE A 111 2.90 18.30 5.01
CA ILE A 111 1.64 18.93 5.39
C ILE A 111 1.57 19.19 6.91
N LEU A 112 1.90 18.19 7.72
CA LEU A 112 1.84 18.27 9.18
C LEU A 112 2.81 19.30 9.75
N LEU A 113 4.03 19.37 9.21
CA LEU A 113 5.08 20.32 9.57
C LEU A 113 4.85 21.72 8.97
N GLU A 114 3.85 21.87 8.09
CA GLU A 114 3.60 23.08 7.29
C GLU A 114 4.89 23.59 6.62
N THR A 115 5.57 22.70 5.91
CA THR A 115 6.80 23.03 5.18
C THR A 115 6.52 23.96 3.99
N ASP A 116 7.57 24.60 3.46
CA ASP A 116 7.46 25.44 2.28
C ASP A 116 6.90 24.65 1.07
N LYS A 117 6.05 25.31 0.26
CA LYS A 117 5.47 24.69 -0.95
C LYS A 117 6.53 24.11 -1.89
N GLU A 118 7.74 24.67 -1.93
CA GLU A 118 8.85 24.16 -2.71
C GLU A 118 9.24 22.72 -2.32
N ASN A 119 9.21 22.38 -1.03
CA ASN A 119 9.47 21.02 -0.57
C ASN A 119 8.36 20.05 -1.00
N ILE A 120 7.09 20.49 -1.00
CA ILE A 120 5.99 19.67 -1.53
C ILE A 120 6.15 19.46 -3.05
N VAL A 121 6.58 20.49 -3.79
CA VAL A 121 6.89 20.35 -5.23
C VAL A 121 8.03 19.36 -5.46
N ARG A 122 9.10 19.40 -4.64
CA ARG A 122 10.19 18.42 -4.70
C ARG A 122 9.69 16.99 -4.50
N LEU A 123 8.84 16.75 -3.49
CA LEU A 123 8.22 15.45 -3.26
C LEU A 123 7.29 15.01 -4.41
N SER A 124 6.52 15.93 -5.00
CA SER A 124 5.62 15.61 -6.12
C SER A 124 6.37 15.07 -7.34
N LYS A 125 7.59 15.56 -7.61
CA LYS A 125 8.45 15.03 -8.68
C LYS A 125 8.89 13.59 -8.44
N LEU A 126 9.04 13.19 -7.18
CA LEU A 126 9.36 11.80 -6.83
C LEU A 126 8.16 10.89 -7.10
N VAL A 127 6.93 11.35 -6.82
CA VAL A 127 5.69 10.63 -7.15
C VAL A 127 5.58 10.42 -8.67
N GLU A 128 5.83 11.47 -9.46
CA GLU A 128 5.84 11.38 -10.93
C GLU A 128 6.91 10.39 -11.44
N LYS A 129 8.13 10.46 -10.88
CA LYS A 129 9.26 9.59 -11.23
C LYS A 129 8.97 8.11 -10.95
N GLU A 130 8.34 7.82 -9.81
CA GLU A 130 7.96 6.47 -9.41
C GLU A 130 6.68 5.98 -10.12
N ASN A 131 6.02 6.86 -10.89
CA ASN A 131 4.76 6.57 -11.60
C ASN A 131 3.68 6.02 -10.65
N VAL A 132 3.61 6.57 -9.43
CA VAL A 132 2.63 6.16 -8.42
C VAL A 132 1.29 6.83 -8.73
N LYS A 133 0.31 6.01 -9.11
CA LYS A 133 -1.10 6.42 -9.22
C LYS A 133 -1.82 6.03 -7.93
N ASP A 134 -2.13 7.00 -7.08
CA ASP A 134 -2.80 6.76 -5.81
C ASP A 134 -3.70 7.93 -5.39
N PHE A 135 -4.95 7.64 -5.06
CA PHE A 135 -5.96 8.61 -4.65
C PHE A 135 -5.55 9.42 -3.42
N VAL A 136 -4.92 8.79 -2.41
CA VAL A 136 -4.56 9.49 -1.17
C VAL A 136 -3.41 10.46 -1.43
N ILE A 137 -2.37 10.01 -2.12
CA ILE A 137 -1.24 10.87 -2.52
C ILE A 137 -1.74 12.05 -3.36
N ASP A 138 -2.57 11.78 -4.37
CA ASP A 138 -3.13 12.82 -5.23
C ASP A 138 -3.94 13.84 -4.43
N TYR A 139 -4.79 13.37 -3.50
CA TYR A 139 -5.59 14.24 -2.65
C TYR A 139 -4.72 15.16 -1.79
N LEU A 140 -3.68 14.60 -1.14
CA LEU A 140 -2.75 15.35 -0.30
C LEU A 140 -1.97 16.41 -1.10
N LEU A 141 -1.44 16.05 -2.26
CA LEU A 141 -0.71 16.99 -3.13
C LEU A 141 -1.63 18.08 -3.70
N TYR A 142 -2.84 17.71 -4.11
CA TYR A 142 -3.83 18.65 -4.62
C TYR A 142 -4.22 19.68 -3.55
N ALA A 143 -4.41 19.24 -2.30
CA ALA A 143 -4.75 20.11 -1.18
C ALA A 143 -3.65 21.16 -0.88
N CYS A 144 -2.40 20.89 -1.25
CA CYS A 144 -1.27 21.80 -1.05
C CYS A 144 -1.21 22.97 -2.05
N ASP A 145 -2.08 23.01 -3.06
CA ASP A 145 -2.14 24.11 -4.04
C ASP A 145 -0.79 24.35 -4.75
N ILE A 146 -0.16 23.26 -5.19
CA ILE A 146 1.13 23.28 -5.91
C ILE A 146 0.95 23.13 -7.44
N GLY A 147 -0.28 23.14 -7.93
CA GLY A 147 -0.58 22.88 -9.35
C GLY A 147 -0.64 21.39 -9.71
N TRP A 148 -0.84 20.50 -8.74
CA TRP A 148 -1.05 19.08 -8.99
C TRP A 148 -2.28 18.87 -9.89
N PRO A 149 -2.15 18.14 -11.01
CA PRO A 149 -3.08 18.27 -12.12
C PRO A 149 -4.47 17.68 -11.83
N GLN A 150 -4.54 16.52 -11.17
CA GLN A 150 -5.79 15.79 -10.98
C GLN A 150 -5.73 14.83 -9.78
N ILE A 151 -6.90 14.30 -9.41
CA ILE A 151 -7.05 13.27 -8.39
C ILE A 151 -7.61 12.02 -9.07
N THR A 152 -6.81 10.95 -9.12
CA THR A 152 -7.20 9.63 -9.64
C THR A 152 -8.18 8.93 -8.72
N ASP A 153 -8.90 7.93 -9.22
CA ASP A 153 -9.75 7.03 -8.42
C ASP A 153 -9.13 5.65 -8.16
N VAL A 154 -7.82 5.54 -8.42
CA VAL A 154 -7.02 4.33 -8.24
C VAL A 154 -6.26 4.38 -6.93
N TYR A 155 -6.07 3.23 -6.29
CA TYR A 155 -5.21 3.09 -5.10
C TYR A 155 -4.01 2.22 -5.45
N PHE A 156 -2.81 2.69 -5.12
CA PHE A 156 -1.62 1.84 -5.20
C PHE A 156 -1.70 0.72 -4.16
N LYS A 157 -2.19 1.06 -2.96
CA LYS A 157 -2.57 0.11 -1.91
C LYS A 157 -3.99 0.41 -1.46
N GLU A 158 -4.92 -0.48 -1.76
CA GLU A 158 -6.35 -0.21 -1.51
C GLU A 158 -6.78 -0.45 -0.05
N ASN A 159 -6.30 -1.51 0.59
CA ASN A 159 -6.51 -1.73 2.03
C ASN A 159 -5.28 -1.20 2.79
N PRO A 160 -5.40 -0.27 3.76
CA PRO A 160 -6.64 0.30 4.30
C PRO A 160 -7.09 1.60 3.61
N TYR A 161 -6.29 2.15 2.69
CA TYR A 161 -6.42 3.54 2.25
C TYR A 161 -7.69 3.90 1.48
N SER A 162 -8.40 2.96 0.88
CA SER A 162 -9.70 3.18 0.24
C SER A 162 -10.77 3.72 1.20
N ALA A 163 -10.70 3.36 2.48
CA ALA A 163 -11.58 3.87 3.52
C ALA A 163 -11.48 5.40 3.69
N THR A 164 -10.34 6.00 3.33
CA THR A 164 -10.15 7.46 3.43
C THR A 164 -11.09 8.25 2.53
N ARG A 165 -11.52 7.68 1.40
CA ARG A 165 -12.49 8.31 0.50
C ARG A 165 -13.83 8.52 1.18
N GLU A 166 -14.29 7.54 1.95
CA GLU A 166 -15.54 7.69 2.71
C GLU A 166 -15.44 8.84 3.72
N ILE A 167 -14.31 8.96 4.43
CA ILE A 167 -14.04 10.07 5.36
C ILE A 167 -14.11 11.42 4.63
N ILE A 168 -13.43 11.53 3.48
CA ILE A 168 -13.40 12.76 2.68
C ILE A 168 -14.80 13.11 2.16
N GLU A 169 -15.54 12.14 1.62
CA GLU A 169 -16.89 12.35 1.10
C GLU A 169 -17.90 12.73 2.19
N LEU A 170 -17.78 12.15 3.38
CA LEU A 170 -18.61 12.51 4.54
C LEU A 170 -18.33 13.95 4.98
N THR A 171 -17.10 14.45 4.86
CA THR A 171 -16.74 15.82 5.27
C THR A 171 -17.59 16.87 4.54
N GLN A 172 -17.95 16.60 3.29
CA GLN A 172 -18.80 17.49 2.47
C GLN A 172 -20.27 17.49 2.91
N LYS A 173 -20.71 16.48 3.67
CA LYS A 173 -22.11 16.28 4.11
C LYS A 173 -22.28 16.60 5.60
N ASP A 174 -21.48 15.97 6.45
CA ASP A 174 -21.46 16.17 7.90
C ASP A 174 -20.04 15.90 8.44
N LYS A 175 -19.31 16.96 8.78
CA LYS A 175 -17.97 16.87 9.38
C LYS A 175 -17.93 16.01 10.64
N ARG A 176 -19.00 15.97 11.44
CA ARG A 176 -19.03 15.14 12.66
C ARG A 176 -19.09 13.66 12.33
N GLU A 177 -19.79 13.30 11.25
CA GLU A 177 -19.84 11.91 10.80
C GLU A 177 -18.52 11.49 10.16
N ALA A 178 -17.86 12.41 9.42
CA ALA A 178 -16.51 12.20 8.93
C ALA A 178 -15.52 11.94 10.08
N SER A 179 -15.56 12.75 11.14
CA SER A 179 -14.76 12.53 12.36
C SER A 179 -15.00 11.16 12.98
N ARG A 180 -16.27 10.71 13.12
CA ARG A 180 -16.58 9.37 13.64
C ARG A 180 -16.08 8.24 12.74
N ARG A 181 -16.21 8.40 11.42
CA ARG A 181 -15.71 7.41 10.45
C ARG A 181 -14.19 7.31 10.50
N MET A 182 -13.50 8.44 10.63
CA MET A 182 -12.05 8.52 10.81
C MET A 182 -11.60 7.87 12.12
N GLN A 183 -12.35 8.08 13.21
CA GLN A 183 -12.09 7.38 14.47
C GLN A 183 -12.19 5.86 14.29
N SER A 184 -13.29 5.37 13.71
CA SER A 184 -13.46 3.93 13.45
C SER A 184 -12.36 3.37 12.53
N TYR A 185 -11.92 4.15 11.55
CA TYR A 185 -10.82 3.78 10.66
C TYR A 185 -9.53 3.55 11.45
N MET A 186 -9.12 4.50 12.29
CA MET A 186 -7.90 4.37 13.08
C MET A 186 -7.96 3.20 14.07
N GLU A 187 -9.07 3.05 14.78
CA GLU A 187 -9.23 2.03 15.83
C GLU A 187 -9.29 0.60 15.29
N LYS A 188 -9.79 0.40 14.05
CA LYS A 188 -10.17 -0.94 13.56
C LYS A 188 -9.53 -1.34 12.25
N GLU A 189 -9.25 -0.40 11.35
CA GLU A 189 -8.90 -0.68 9.96
C GLU A 189 -7.43 -0.35 9.68
N TRP A 190 -6.95 0.82 10.10
CA TRP A 190 -5.64 1.34 9.70
C TRP A 190 -4.50 0.37 10.04
N PHE A 191 -4.33 0.03 11.31
CA PHE A 191 -3.19 -0.81 11.72
C PHE A 191 -3.29 -2.24 11.17
N LYS A 192 -4.50 -2.81 11.16
CA LYS A 192 -4.75 -4.16 10.61
C LYS A 192 -4.56 -4.23 9.11
N GLY A 193 -4.84 -3.15 8.39
CA GLY A 193 -4.63 -3.04 6.95
C GLY A 193 -3.16 -3.07 6.53
N HIS A 194 -2.23 -3.07 7.48
CA HIS A 194 -0.78 -3.19 7.25
C HIS A 194 -0.20 -4.52 7.77
N TYR A 195 -1.05 -5.52 8.07
CA TYR A 195 -0.55 -6.85 8.46
C TYR A 195 0.20 -7.54 7.31
N ASP A 196 -0.10 -7.20 6.06
CA ASP A 196 0.65 -7.58 4.86
C ASP A 196 2.08 -7.02 4.83
N TYR A 197 2.38 -5.99 5.63
CA TYR A 197 3.73 -5.48 5.87
C TYR A 197 4.36 -6.00 7.17
N GLU A 198 3.82 -7.09 7.74
CA GLU A 198 4.31 -7.73 8.97
C GLU A 198 4.21 -6.85 10.24
N TRP A 199 3.38 -5.79 10.22
CA TRP A 199 3.29 -4.84 11.34
C TRP A 199 2.71 -5.45 12.62
N LYS A 200 1.89 -6.51 12.50
CA LYS A 200 1.18 -7.16 13.61
C LYS A 200 2.07 -7.42 14.83
N ASN A 201 3.29 -7.90 14.60
CA ASN A 201 4.24 -8.26 15.66
C ASN A 201 5.50 -7.41 15.69
N ALA A 202 5.63 -6.40 14.82
CA ALA A 202 6.86 -5.61 14.70
C ALA A 202 7.26 -4.88 16.00
N HIS A 203 6.30 -4.57 16.89
CA HIS A 203 6.58 -4.00 18.22
C HIS A 203 7.42 -4.93 19.13
N LYS A 204 7.50 -6.22 18.82
CA LYS A 204 8.35 -7.21 19.51
C LYS A 204 9.77 -7.24 18.97
N GLU A 205 9.97 -6.73 17.75
CA GLU A 205 11.25 -6.79 17.06
C GLU A 205 12.23 -5.72 17.56
N HIS A 206 13.52 -6.01 17.38
CA HIS A 206 14.56 -5.05 17.71
C HIS A 206 14.55 -3.89 16.72
N GLY A 207 14.51 -2.67 17.25
CA GLY A 207 14.53 -1.45 16.43
C GLY A 207 13.14 -0.91 16.07
N TYR A 208 12.07 -1.40 16.70
CA TYR A 208 10.75 -0.75 16.66
C TYR A 208 10.83 0.68 17.20
N VAL A 209 10.33 1.64 16.42
CA VAL A 209 10.33 3.08 16.73
C VAL A 209 8.95 3.71 16.57
N GLY A 210 7.89 2.88 16.52
CA GLY A 210 6.51 3.33 16.35
C GLY A 210 6.04 3.33 14.90
N PHE A 211 4.76 3.04 14.74
CA PHE A 211 4.01 3.23 13.49
C PHE A 211 2.97 4.32 13.68
N TRP A 212 2.98 5.28 12.76
CA TRP A 212 2.17 6.49 12.83
C TRP A 212 1.45 6.73 11.51
N SER A 213 0.15 6.96 11.56
CA SER A 213 -0.66 7.33 10.40
C SER A 213 -0.53 8.82 10.13
N PHE A 214 0.61 9.22 9.56
CA PHE A 214 0.86 10.61 9.18
C PHE A 214 -0.19 11.09 8.16
N GLU A 215 -0.59 10.23 7.24
CA GLU A 215 -1.59 10.53 6.22
C GLU A 215 -2.98 10.79 6.80
N THR A 216 -3.41 10.07 7.84
CA THR A 216 -4.70 10.34 8.47
C THR A 216 -4.68 11.65 9.24
N ALA A 217 -3.59 11.96 9.94
CA ALA A 217 -3.42 13.25 10.60
C ALA A 217 -3.36 14.42 9.59
N ALA A 218 -2.70 14.21 8.44
CA ALA A 218 -2.67 15.20 7.37
C ALA A 218 -4.07 15.42 6.78
N LEU A 219 -4.85 14.35 6.58
CA LEU A 219 -6.25 14.45 6.16
C LEU A 219 -7.11 15.19 7.18
N ALA A 220 -6.99 14.88 8.47
CA ALA A 220 -7.71 15.57 9.54
C ALA A 220 -7.42 17.08 9.53
N LYS A 221 -6.14 17.46 9.36
CA LYS A 221 -5.71 18.86 9.23
C LYS A 221 -6.31 19.53 7.98
N ILE A 222 -6.19 18.91 6.81
CA ILE A 222 -6.71 19.47 5.54
C ILE A 222 -8.23 19.65 5.59
N LEU A 223 -8.95 18.68 6.13
CA LEU A 223 -10.41 18.64 6.19
C LEU A 223 -10.99 19.43 7.38
N GLU A 224 -10.12 19.86 8.30
CA GLU A 224 -10.47 20.48 9.58
C GLU A 224 -11.49 19.63 10.34
N LEU A 225 -11.17 18.34 10.53
CA LEU A 225 -11.98 17.39 11.29
C LEU A 225 -11.72 17.51 12.79
N ASP A 226 -12.74 17.22 13.60
CA ASP A 226 -12.57 17.04 15.04
C ASP A 226 -11.94 15.66 15.28
N ASP A 227 -10.69 15.65 15.76
CA ASP A 227 -9.88 14.46 16.02
C ASP A 227 -9.56 14.28 17.51
N ASN A 228 -10.22 15.02 18.40
CA ASN A 228 -9.98 14.96 19.85
C ASN A 228 -10.13 13.54 20.43
N SER A 229 -11.02 12.73 19.86
CA SER A 229 -11.21 11.34 20.29
C SER A 229 -10.00 10.43 20.01
N LEU A 230 -9.07 10.87 19.15
CA LEU A 230 -7.87 10.14 18.75
C LEU A 230 -6.61 10.64 19.47
N SER A 231 -6.73 11.53 20.46
CA SER A 231 -5.56 12.08 21.17
C SER A 231 -4.72 11.04 21.89
N GLU A 232 -5.35 9.93 22.31
CA GLU A 232 -4.72 8.79 23.00
C GLU A 232 -4.60 7.54 22.11
N ASP A 233 -4.88 7.66 20.80
CA ASP A 233 -4.72 6.53 19.89
C ASP A 233 -3.23 6.21 19.68
N ASN A 234 -2.87 4.93 19.70
CA ASN A 234 -1.47 4.47 19.65
C ASN A 234 -0.77 4.78 18.32
N HIS A 235 -1.52 5.11 17.28
CA HIS A 235 -1.03 5.25 15.92
C HIS A 235 -1.41 6.57 15.26
N TYR A 236 -2.36 7.32 15.82
CA TYR A 236 -2.71 8.65 15.35
C TYR A 236 -1.74 9.70 15.89
N PRO A 237 -0.99 10.42 15.05
CA PRO A 237 -0.01 11.38 15.54
C PRO A 237 -0.67 12.74 15.86
N TYR A 238 -1.48 12.77 16.94
CA TYR A 238 -2.28 13.93 17.36
C TYR A 238 -1.46 15.22 17.50
N GLU A 239 -0.34 15.20 18.22
CA GLU A 239 0.46 16.43 18.40
C GLU A 239 1.03 16.98 17.08
N LEU A 240 1.33 16.11 16.10
CA LEU A 240 1.75 16.54 14.75
C LEU A 240 0.58 17.16 13.96
N ALA A 241 -0.63 16.60 14.06
CA ALA A 241 -1.85 17.20 13.49
C ALA A 241 -2.07 18.63 14.02
N HIS A 242 -1.71 18.89 15.28
CA HIS A 242 -1.91 20.19 15.94
C HIS A 242 -0.66 21.06 16.04
N TYR A 243 0.47 20.66 15.43
CA TYR A 243 1.76 21.33 15.61
C TYR A 243 1.77 22.80 15.13
N LYS A 244 1.27 23.04 13.93
CA LYS A 244 1.12 24.35 13.30
C LYS A 244 -0.22 24.39 12.56
N ASN A 245 -0.85 25.56 12.53
CA ASN A 245 -2.15 25.82 11.90
C ASN A 245 -2.15 27.16 11.14
N SER A 246 -1.03 27.47 10.48
CA SER A 246 -0.85 28.73 9.75
C SER A 246 -1.19 28.62 8.26
N VAL A 247 -1.15 27.41 7.71
CA VAL A 247 -1.43 27.16 6.29
C VAL A 247 -2.92 26.83 6.11
N LYS A 248 -3.52 27.44 5.08
CA LYS A 248 -4.86 27.05 4.62
C LYS A 248 -4.73 26.16 3.40
N PHE A 249 -5.20 24.92 3.53
CA PHE A 249 -5.22 23.96 2.44
C PHE A 249 -6.44 24.15 1.53
N ASN A 250 -6.30 23.78 0.27
CA ASN A 250 -7.40 23.83 -0.69
C ASN A 250 -8.48 22.82 -0.31
N GLN A 251 -9.71 23.30 -0.13
CA GLN A 251 -10.87 22.45 0.01
C GLN A 251 -11.27 21.89 -1.37
N ILE A 252 -11.36 20.56 -1.47
CA ILE A 252 -11.56 19.87 -2.73
C ILE A 252 -13.06 19.56 -2.91
N SER A 253 -13.66 20.10 -3.96
CA SER A 253 -15.05 19.83 -4.33
C SER A 253 -15.17 18.50 -5.08
N ARG A 254 -16.30 17.80 -4.89
CA ARG A 254 -16.61 16.53 -5.57
C ARG A 254 -16.49 16.57 -7.09
N SER A 255 -16.66 17.75 -7.68
CA SER A 255 -16.54 17.99 -9.12
C SER A 255 -15.12 17.82 -9.69
N LYS A 256 -14.09 17.76 -8.83
CA LYS A 256 -12.68 17.61 -9.23
C LYS A 256 -12.14 16.19 -9.13
N TYR A 257 -12.92 15.26 -8.57
CA TYR A 257 -12.57 13.85 -8.70
C TYR A 257 -12.81 13.46 -10.15
N ASN A 258 -11.75 13.09 -10.86
CA ASN A 258 -11.91 12.46 -12.15
C ASN A 258 -12.47 11.06 -11.87
N TYR A 259 -13.80 10.95 -11.99
CA TYR A 259 -14.45 9.67 -12.28
C TYR A 259 -14.13 9.19 -13.71
N ASP A 260 -13.21 9.87 -14.42
CA ASP A 260 -12.67 9.46 -15.71
C ASP A 260 -11.82 8.20 -15.52
N ASN A 261 -12.51 7.07 -15.56
CA ASN A 261 -12.19 5.91 -16.39
C ASN A 261 -10.70 5.65 -16.70
N ASP A 262 -9.84 5.48 -15.69
CA ASP A 262 -8.97 4.30 -15.59
C ASP A 262 -9.73 3.22 -14.81
N VAL A 263 -11.00 3.10 -15.15
CA VAL A 263 -11.72 1.86 -15.08
C VAL A 263 -10.84 0.88 -15.87
N GLU A 264 -10.05 0.03 -15.17
CA GLU A 264 -9.93 -1.36 -15.62
C GLU A 264 -11.34 -1.70 -16.03
N GLU A 265 -11.58 -1.81 -17.34
CA GLU A 265 -12.91 -1.94 -17.92
C GLU A 265 -13.84 -2.61 -16.88
N ILE A 266 -14.71 -1.80 -16.24
CA ILE A 266 -16.10 -2.17 -16.06
C ILE A 266 -16.54 -2.27 -17.50
N ASP A 267 -16.07 -3.34 -18.12
CA ASP A 267 -16.56 -3.83 -19.36
C ASP A 267 -18.02 -3.93 -19.01
N ASN A 268 -18.85 -3.22 -19.77
CA ASN A 268 -20.29 -3.41 -19.74
C ASN A 268 -20.54 -4.81 -20.33
N GLY A 269 -19.97 -5.80 -19.66
CA GLY A 269 -19.53 -7.04 -20.22
C GLY A 269 -20.74 -7.91 -20.36
N LYS A 270 -20.76 -8.68 -21.44
CA LYS A 270 -21.76 -9.74 -21.60
C LYS A 270 -21.96 -10.45 -20.27
N GLU A 271 -23.19 -10.40 -19.78
CA GLU A 271 -23.59 -11.18 -18.62
C GLU A 271 -23.37 -12.67 -18.93
N GLY A 272 -22.45 -13.28 -18.20
CA GLY A 272 -22.37 -14.73 -18.02
C GLY A 272 -21.02 -15.34 -18.34
N ILE A 273 -20.83 -16.58 -17.88
CA ILE A 273 -19.65 -17.39 -18.16
C ILE A 273 -20.07 -18.49 -19.13
N GLU A 274 -19.84 -18.26 -20.43
CA GLU A 274 -20.52 -18.95 -21.55
C GLU A 274 -20.39 -20.48 -21.45
N ASN A 275 -19.21 -20.98 -21.10
CA ASN A 275 -18.91 -22.41 -21.04
C ASN A 275 -19.08 -23.03 -19.64
N ASN A 276 -19.37 -22.22 -18.61
CA ASN A 276 -19.65 -22.73 -17.26
C ASN A 276 -20.49 -21.73 -16.42
N PRO A 277 -21.81 -21.62 -16.68
CA PRO A 277 -22.68 -20.66 -16.01
C PRO A 277 -22.80 -20.86 -14.49
N LEU A 278 -22.40 -22.04 -13.97
CA LEU A 278 -22.38 -22.27 -12.53
C LEU A 278 -21.35 -21.38 -11.83
N LEU A 279 -20.26 -21.01 -12.50
CA LEU A 279 -19.24 -20.13 -11.93
C LEU A 279 -19.77 -18.74 -11.59
N GLU A 280 -20.84 -18.30 -12.24
CA GLU A 280 -21.50 -17.01 -11.96
C GLU A 280 -22.07 -16.92 -10.53
N LYS A 281 -22.20 -18.05 -9.82
CA LYS A 281 -22.61 -18.06 -8.41
C LYS A 281 -21.46 -17.80 -7.44
N ILE A 282 -20.22 -17.95 -7.90
CA ILE A 282 -19.00 -17.80 -7.08
C ILE A 282 -18.05 -16.75 -7.63
N ILE A 283 -18.24 -16.27 -8.85
CA ILE A 283 -17.45 -15.22 -9.48
C ILE A 283 -18.38 -14.03 -9.73
N PRO A 284 -18.09 -12.83 -9.19
CA PRO A 284 -18.95 -11.69 -9.42
C PRO A 284 -18.87 -11.20 -10.87
N ILE A 285 -19.95 -10.54 -11.32
CA ILE A 285 -20.17 -10.14 -12.72
C ILE A 285 -18.99 -9.39 -13.37
N LYS A 286 -18.32 -8.51 -12.63
CA LYS A 286 -17.22 -7.69 -13.17
C LYS A 286 -15.97 -8.51 -13.58
N TRP A 287 -15.90 -9.79 -13.23
CA TRP A 287 -14.82 -10.69 -13.67
C TRP A 287 -15.25 -11.71 -14.72
N HIS A 288 -16.53 -11.75 -15.13
CA HIS A 288 -17.03 -12.76 -16.07
C HIS A 288 -16.26 -12.75 -17.40
N LEU A 289 -16.01 -11.57 -17.98
CA LEU A 289 -15.29 -11.49 -19.25
C LEU A 289 -13.82 -11.87 -19.14
N PHE A 290 -13.17 -11.45 -18.07
CA PHE A 290 -11.80 -11.85 -17.79
C PHE A 290 -11.69 -13.38 -17.64
N VAL A 291 -12.63 -13.99 -16.91
CA VAL A 291 -12.67 -15.45 -16.72
C VAL A 291 -13.00 -16.17 -18.02
N ASN A 292 -13.94 -15.68 -18.83
CA ASN A 292 -14.22 -16.24 -20.16
C ASN A 292 -12.97 -16.22 -21.06
N LYS A 293 -12.23 -15.11 -21.06
CA LYS A 293 -10.98 -14.99 -21.80
C LYS A 293 -9.92 -15.97 -21.30
N LEU A 294 -9.75 -16.08 -19.98
CA LEU A 294 -8.82 -17.03 -19.37
C LEU A 294 -9.16 -18.48 -19.75
N ILE A 295 -10.44 -18.87 -19.66
CA ILE A 295 -10.93 -20.20 -20.05
C ILE A 295 -10.64 -20.46 -21.53
N ASN A 296 -11.03 -19.53 -22.41
CA ASN A 296 -10.79 -19.66 -23.85
C ASN A 296 -9.29 -19.78 -24.17
N ASP A 297 -8.46 -18.95 -23.54
CA ASP A 297 -7.02 -18.98 -23.77
C ASP A 297 -6.40 -20.28 -23.27
N TYR A 298 -6.89 -20.85 -22.16
CA TYR A 298 -6.45 -22.15 -21.66
C TYR A 298 -6.79 -23.31 -22.62
N ASP A 299 -7.91 -23.19 -23.33
CA ASP A 299 -8.37 -24.18 -24.31
C ASP A 299 -7.64 -24.07 -25.66
N VAL A 300 -7.25 -22.85 -26.06
CA VAL A 300 -6.76 -22.56 -27.44
C VAL A 300 -5.25 -22.38 -27.51
N LEU A 301 -4.61 -21.81 -26.49
CA LEU A 301 -3.16 -21.57 -26.48
C LEU A 301 -2.40 -22.83 -26.09
N ASP A 302 -1.17 -22.97 -26.59
CA ASP A 302 -0.24 -23.93 -26.01
C ASP A 302 0.29 -23.46 -24.64
N ASP A 303 0.90 -24.37 -23.89
CA ASP A 303 1.32 -24.07 -22.52
C ASP A 303 2.39 -22.97 -22.45
N SER A 304 3.23 -22.85 -23.48
CA SER A 304 4.27 -21.81 -23.53
C SER A 304 3.66 -20.44 -23.72
N ASP A 305 2.77 -20.31 -24.70
CA ASP A 305 2.06 -19.06 -25.00
C ASP A 305 1.14 -18.64 -23.86
N PHE A 306 0.44 -19.60 -23.24
CA PHE A 306 -0.39 -19.34 -22.07
C PHE A 306 0.45 -18.83 -20.90
N TYR A 307 1.53 -19.55 -20.56
CA TYR A 307 2.41 -19.18 -19.44
C TYR A 307 3.03 -17.81 -19.64
N GLU A 308 3.60 -17.52 -20.82
CA GLU A 308 4.21 -16.21 -21.09
C GLU A 308 3.22 -15.05 -21.00
N LYS A 309 1.99 -15.27 -21.47
CA LYS A 309 0.92 -14.27 -21.39
C LYS A 309 0.48 -14.03 -19.95
N TYR A 310 0.31 -15.09 -19.17
CA TYR A 310 -0.35 -15.02 -17.86
C TYR A 310 0.61 -14.95 -16.67
N LYS A 311 1.92 -15.22 -16.85
CA LYS A 311 2.89 -15.26 -15.73
C LYS A 311 2.90 -14.01 -14.86
N LYS A 312 2.82 -12.82 -15.46
CA LYS A 312 2.73 -11.56 -14.70
C LYS A 312 1.30 -11.14 -14.39
N ILE A 313 0.32 -11.56 -15.20
CA ILE A 313 -1.08 -11.13 -15.06
C ILE A 313 -1.75 -11.82 -13.88
N ILE A 314 -1.45 -13.11 -13.67
CA ILE A 314 -2.04 -13.93 -12.61
C ILE A 314 -0.96 -14.58 -11.71
N GLY A 315 0.28 -14.08 -11.79
CA GLY A 315 1.38 -14.49 -10.91
C GLY A 315 1.89 -15.92 -11.10
N LEU A 316 1.80 -16.50 -12.31
CA LEU A 316 2.29 -17.88 -12.53
C LEU A 316 3.79 -18.02 -12.26
N ASP A 317 4.59 -16.97 -12.43
CA ASP A 317 6.02 -17.00 -12.13
C ASP A 317 6.35 -17.07 -10.63
N ARG A 318 5.36 -16.77 -9.77
CA ARG A 318 5.45 -16.94 -8.31
C ARG A 318 5.15 -18.38 -7.88
N VAL A 319 4.28 -19.07 -8.62
CA VAL A 319 3.89 -20.47 -8.35
C VAL A 319 4.87 -21.44 -9.03
N TRP A 320 5.10 -21.22 -10.33
CA TRP A 320 6.02 -21.98 -11.17
C TRP A 320 7.09 -21.05 -11.72
N PHE A 321 8.24 -21.01 -11.06
CA PHE A 321 9.37 -20.16 -11.47
C PHE A 321 9.88 -20.48 -12.88
N LEU A 322 9.73 -21.75 -13.31
CA LEU A 322 10.12 -22.21 -14.63
C LEU A 322 8.90 -22.70 -15.42
N LEU A 323 8.85 -22.35 -16.71
CA LEU A 323 7.83 -22.85 -17.66
C LEU A 323 7.69 -24.39 -17.63
N GLN A 324 8.80 -25.10 -17.46
CA GLN A 324 8.84 -26.55 -17.46
C GLN A 324 8.06 -27.16 -16.29
N ASP A 325 8.05 -26.50 -15.13
CA ASP A 325 7.30 -26.97 -13.95
C ASP A 325 5.79 -26.79 -14.19
N TYR A 326 5.40 -25.65 -14.75
CA TYR A 326 4.02 -25.41 -15.18
C TYR A 326 3.56 -26.46 -16.21
N MET A 327 4.34 -26.71 -17.27
CA MET A 327 4.00 -27.70 -18.30
C MET A 327 3.83 -29.11 -17.71
N LYS A 328 4.69 -29.48 -16.76
CA LYS A 328 4.63 -30.78 -16.09
C LYS A 328 3.36 -30.93 -15.25
N GLU A 329 3.00 -29.93 -14.48
CA GLU A 329 1.77 -29.97 -13.68
C GLU A 329 0.51 -29.82 -14.53
N ASN A 330 0.60 -29.11 -15.66
CA ASN A 330 -0.49 -28.94 -16.62
C ASN A 330 -0.61 -30.10 -17.64
N GLU A 331 0.22 -31.15 -17.56
CA GLU A 331 0.28 -32.23 -18.56
C GLU A 331 -1.09 -32.91 -18.77
N GLN A 332 -1.88 -33.03 -17.70
CA GLN A 332 -3.22 -33.61 -17.74
C GLN A 332 -4.34 -32.60 -18.05
N LYS A 333 -4.00 -31.35 -18.35
CA LYS A 333 -4.93 -30.22 -18.54
C LYS A 333 -5.98 -30.09 -17.43
N ASN A 334 -5.52 -30.21 -16.19
CA ASN A 334 -6.36 -30.22 -14.99
C ASN A 334 -5.93 -29.14 -13.97
N LEU A 335 -5.70 -27.92 -14.45
CA LEU A 335 -5.33 -26.76 -13.62
C LEU A 335 -6.27 -25.55 -13.76
N LEU A 336 -7.32 -25.65 -14.58
CA LEU A 336 -8.15 -24.49 -14.91
C LEU A 336 -8.80 -23.86 -13.68
N GLY A 337 -9.27 -24.67 -12.72
CA GLY A 337 -9.82 -24.15 -11.46
C GLY A 337 -8.78 -23.39 -10.65
N SER A 338 -7.57 -23.94 -10.53
CA SER A 338 -6.46 -23.34 -9.79
C SER A 338 -6.00 -22.04 -10.43
N LEU A 339 -5.92 -22.00 -11.76
CA LEU A 339 -5.60 -20.79 -12.54
C LEU A 339 -6.64 -19.69 -12.34
N ILE A 340 -7.93 -20.03 -12.30
CA ILE A 340 -9.00 -19.07 -11.99
C ILE A 340 -8.85 -18.56 -10.55
N VAL A 341 -8.50 -19.43 -9.58
CA VAL A 341 -8.24 -19.01 -8.21
C VAL A 341 -7.10 -18.00 -8.14
N PHE A 342 -5.94 -18.30 -8.73
CA PHE A 342 -4.79 -17.39 -8.76
C PHE A 342 -5.13 -16.06 -9.43
N ALA A 343 -5.86 -16.12 -10.55
CA ALA A 343 -6.29 -14.94 -11.27
C ALA A 343 -7.21 -14.04 -10.42
N LEU A 344 -8.13 -14.62 -9.65
CA LEU A 344 -9.01 -13.88 -8.76
C LEU A 344 -8.31 -13.44 -7.46
N THR A 345 -7.22 -14.09 -7.06
CA THR A 345 -6.32 -13.62 -5.99
C THR A 345 -5.59 -12.36 -6.41
N GLU A 346 -4.96 -12.33 -7.59
CA GLU A 346 -4.28 -11.12 -8.10
C GLU A 346 -5.27 -9.97 -8.33
N LYS A 347 -6.54 -10.28 -8.62
CA LYS A 347 -7.61 -9.28 -8.70
C LYS A 347 -8.20 -8.86 -7.34
N GLY A 348 -7.65 -9.36 -6.24
CA GLY A 348 -8.06 -9.02 -4.87
C GLY A 348 -9.49 -9.45 -4.52
N TYR A 349 -10.04 -10.45 -5.22
CA TYR A 349 -11.32 -11.06 -4.86
C TYR A 349 -11.13 -12.25 -3.91
N ILE A 350 -10.17 -13.12 -4.23
CA ILE A 350 -9.81 -14.24 -3.35
C ILE A 350 -8.69 -13.79 -2.42
N LEU A 351 -8.89 -13.98 -1.12
CA LEU A 351 -7.87 -13.77 -0.11
C LEU A 351 -6.99 -15.02 -0.03
N GLN A 352 -5.68 -14.85 -0.24
CA GLN A 352 -4.67 -15.88 0.00
C GLN A 352 -4.04 -15.67 1.38
N LEU A 353 -3.91 -16.75 2.15
CA LEU A 353 -3.28 -16.77 3.47
C LEU A 353 -2.33 -17.97 3.59
N ASP A 354 -1.28 -17.83 4.39
CA ASP A 354 -0.44 -18.97 4.79
C ASP A 354 -1.24 -19.97 5.63
N TYR A 355 -0.89 -21.26 5.58
CA TYR A 355 -1.60 -22.31 6.34
C TYR A 355 -1.68 -22.07 7.85
N LYS A 356 -0.82 -21.22 8.42
CA LYS A 356 -0.80 -20.87 9.85
C LYS A 356 -1.71 -19.69 10.22
N GLU A 357 -2.20 -18.96 9.24
CA GLU A 357 -2.98 -17.74 9.48
C GLU A 357 -4.45 -18.05 9.69
N ASP A 358 -5.09 -17.31 10.60
CA ASP A 358 -6.51 -17.46 10.92
C ASP A 358 -7.35 -16.48 10.10
N VAL A 359 -8.25 -17.02 9.27
CA VAL A 359 -9.11 -16.23 8.38
C VAL A 359 -10.02 -15.26 9.14
N GLU A 360 -10.38 -15.55 10.39
CA GLU A 360 -11.20 -14.65 11.21
C GLU A 360 -10.52 -13.29 11.44
N GLU A 361 -9.20 -13.24 11.42
CA GLU A 361 -8.43 -12.00 11.58
C GLU A 361 -8.52 -11.08 10.34
N TYR A 362 -8.82 -11.66 9.18
CA TYR A 362 -8.85 -10.99 7.88
C TYR A 362 -10.26 -10.86 7.29
N TYR A 363 -11.23 -11.59 7.81
CA TYR A 363 -12.61 -11.66 7.29
C TYR A 363 -13.27 -10.28 7.18
N SER A 364 -13.06 -9.40 8.16
CA SER A 364 -13.62 -8.04 8.15
C SER A 364 -13.11 -7.17 7.00
N ASN A 365 -11.96 -7.52 6.43
CA ASN A 365 -11.28 -6.74 5.39
C ASN A 365 -11.52 -7.31 3.99
N MET A 366 -12.20 -8.47 3.88
CA MET A 366 -12.54 -9.06 2.59
C MET A 366 -13.62 -8.25 1.89
N LYS A 367 -13.41 -7.97 0.60
CA LYS A 367 -14.36 -7.20 -0.20
C LYS A 367 -15.59 -8.04 -0.56
N ASN A 368 -16.77 -7.48 -0.32
CA ASN A 368 -18.03 -8.07 -0.75
C ASN A 368 -18.48 -7.45 -2.08
N TYR A 369 -18.35 -8.22 -3.17
CA TYR A 369 -18.78 -7.81 -4.51
C TYR A 369 -20.18 -8.30 -4.89
N TRP A 370 -20.92 -8.88 -3.94
CA TRP A 370 -22.27 -9.41 -4.13
C TRP A 370 -23.37 -8.44 -3.69
N ASN A 371 -23.04 -7.14 -3.58
CA ASN A 371 -23.96 -6.07 -3.22
C ASN A 371 -24.73 -6.40 -1.92
N HIS A 372 -26.05 -6.22 -1.91
CA HIS A 372 -26.94 -6.42 -0.75
C HIS A 372 -27.29 -7.88 -0.46
N LEU A 373 -26.69 -8.85 -1.17
CA LEU A 373 -26.94 -10.27 -0.91
C LEU A 373 -26.35 -10.66 0.44
N LYS A 374 -27.03 -11.56 1.15
CA LYS A 374 -26.43 -12.26 2.29
C LYS A 374 -25.35 -13.16 1.76
N THR A 375 -24.18 -13.09 2.40
CA THR A 375 -23.00 -13.85 1.98
C THR A 375 -22.50 -14.79 3.08
N LYS A 376 -21.65 -15.73 2.67
CA LYS A 376 -20.93 -16.67 3.51
C LYS A 376 -19.49 -16.77 3.05
N LEU A 377 -18.61 -17.23 3.94
CA LEU A 377 -17.21 -17.51 3.63
C LEU A 377 -17.09 -18.91 3.02
N VAL A 378 -16.32 -19.02 1.95
CA VAL A 378 -15.92 -20.32 1.39
C VAL A 378 -14.40 -20.37 1.21
N GLN A 379 -13.86 -21.58 1.31
CA GLN A 379 -12.47 -21.92 1.06
C GLN A 379 -12.33 -22.71 -0.24
N PHE A 380 -11.38 -22.33 -1.08
CA PHE A 380 -10.93 -23.06 -2.26
C PHE A 380 -9.73 -23.92 -1.88
N ILE A 381 -9.86 -25.24 -2.03
CA ILE A 381 -8.82 -26.20 -1.64
C ILE A 381 -7.97 -26.53 -2.86
N LEU A 382 -6.74 -26.04 -2.83
CA LEU A 382 -5.69 -26.31 -3.80
C LEU A 382 -4.64 -27.23 -3.17
N ASN A 383 -3.83 -27.88 -4.00
CA ASN A 383 -2.70 -28.69 -3.55
C ASN A 383 -1.48 -27.81 -3.23
N SER A 384 -1.62 -26.91 -2.25
CA SER A 384 -0.60 -25.97 -1.79
C SER A 384 -0.61 -25.83 -0.27
N ASP A 385 0.43 -25.23 0.29
CA ASP A 385 0.51 -24.82 1.71
C ASP A 385 -0.18 -23.48 1.99
N GLN A 386 -1.00 -23.02 1.04
CA GLN A 386 -1.75 -21.77 1.09
C GLN A 386 -3.25 -22.05 1.19
N ASN A 387 -3.95 -21.20 1.90
CA ASN A 387 -5.41 -21.18 1.99
C ASN A 387 -5.98 -20.06 1.13
N TYR A 388 -7.10 -20.32 0.45
CA TYR A 388 -7.75 -19.35 -0.45
C TYR A 388 -9.20 -19.19 -0.06
N TYR A 389 -9.64 -17.96 0.19
CA TYR A 389 -10.98 -17.66 0.68
C TYR A 389 -11.71 -16.62 -0.17
N ALA A 390 -13.03 -16.78 -0.32
CA ALA A 390 -13.88 -15.74 -0.87
C ALA A 390 -15.21 -15.63 -0.13
N ILE A 391 -15.79 -14.44 -0.20
CA ILE A 391 -17.17 -14.21 0.19
C ILE A 391 -18.07 -14.48 -1.02
N VAL A 392 -19.07 -15.35 -0.85
CA VAL A 392 -20.04 -15.75 -1.90
C VAL A 392 -21.48 -15.68 -1.36
N PRO A 393 -22.53 -15.63 -2.21
CA PRO A 393 -23.92 -15.64 -1.76
C PRO A 393 -24.28 -16.91 -0.98
N VAL A 394 -25.11 -16.79 0.07
CA VAL A 394 -25.49 -17.92 0.95
C VAL A 394 -26.21 -19.04 0.20
N ASP A 395 -26.97 -18.71 -0.85
CA ASP A 395 -27.69 -19.66 -1.70
C ASP A 395 -26.79 -20.42 -2.69
N THR A 396 -25.50 -20.11 -2.71
CA THR A 396 -24.49 -20.84 -3.49
C THR A 396 -24.34 -22.28 -2.98
N LYS A 397 -24.69 -23.23 -3.85
CA LYS A 397 -24.57 -24.68 -3.65
C LYS A 397 -23.61 -25.27 -4.69
N ILE A 398 -22.33 -24.89 -4.61
CA ILE A 398 -21.27 -25.39 -5.48
C ILE A 398 -20.19 -25.99 -4.59
N GLU A 399 -19.94 -27.29 -4.77
CA GLU A 399 -18.93 -28.04 -4.01
C GLU A 399 -17.60 -28.12 -4.75
N LYS A 400 -17.60 -27.88 -6.07
CA LYS A 400 -16.41 -27.95 -6.92
C LYS A 400 -16.44 -26.91 -8.04
N MET A 401 -15.27 -26.36 -8.33
CA MET A 401 -14.95 -25.56 -9.50
C MET A 401 -13.82 -26.27 -10.24
N TYR A 402 -14.15 -26.98 -11.33
CA TYR A 402 -13.22 -27.87 -12.02
C TYR A 402 -12.59 -28.87 -11.02
N GLU A 403 -11.27 -28.89 -10.90
CA GLU A 403 -10.52 -29.73 -9.95
C GLU A 403 -10.51 -29.20 -8.50
N VAL A 404 -10.84 -27.92 -8.31
CA VAL A 404 -10.80 -27.25 -7.01
C VAL A 404 -12.05 -27.57 -6.20
N THR A 405 -11.86 -28.07 -4.98
CA THR A 405 -12.96 -28.31 -4.03
C THR A 405 -13.27 -27.03 -3.27
N ILE A 406 -14.56 -26.73 -3.10
CA ILE A 406 -15.04 -25.55 -2.38
C ILE A 406 -15.74 -26.02 -1.10
N LYS A 407 -15.33 -25.47 0.04
CA LYS A 407 -15.96 -25.75 1.35
C LYS A 407 -16.47 -24.46 1.99
N GLU A 408 -17.63 -24.54 2.62
CA GLU A 408 -18.07 -23.50 3.55
C GLU A 408 -17.22 -23.58 4.83
N VAL A 409 -16.82 -22.40 5.33
CA VAL A 409 -15.96 -22.25 6.52
C VAL A 409 -16.81 -21.95 7.74
#